data_AF-A0A843UJP3-F1
#
_entry.id   AF-A0A843UJP3-F1
#
_cell.length_a   1.000
_cell.length_b   1.000
_cell.length_c   1.000
_cell.angle_alpha   90.00
_cell.angle_beta   90.00
_cell.angle_gamma   90.00
#
_symmetry.space_group_name_H-M   'P 1'
#
loop_
_entity.id
_entity.type
_entity.pdbx_description
1 polymer ?
#
loop_
_entity_poly.entity_id
_entity_poly.type
_entity_poly.pdbx_seq_one_letter_code
_entity_poly.pdbx_strand_id
1 'polypeptide(L)'
;MLSLSQKLAGTDEATTCVGIVIRNQDSGMTSIAHLDSPKVVDSGLTQMLSSLAHGEEDALMVHLIGGFEDASSKESDDTSDKDDDDELGYSLPLCSKIIETLKNRREHFHIETLCVLWHNTKRDSFGNAFPVIGGFVVIMIVSCFGGHTFGDADERRKPRLYKT
;
A
#
# COMPACT_ATOMS: atom_id res chain seq x y z
N MET A 1 27.48 -15.93 14.61
CA MET A 1 26.55 -16.43 13.57
C MET A 1 25.39 -15.45 13.53
N LEU A 2 25.30 -14.60 12.50
CA LEU A 2 24.17 -13.68 12.34
C LEU A 2 22.96 -14.50 11.90
N SER A 3 21.94 -14.57 12.75
CA SER A 3 20.64 -15.11 12.35
C SER A 3 19.90 -14.03 11.57
N LEU A 4 19.82 -14.18 10.24
CA LEU A 4 18.94 -13.37 9.41
C LEU A 4 17.50 -13.83 9.64
N SER A 5 16.76 -13.17 10.53
CA SER A 5 15.31 -13.32 10.59
C SER A 5 14.69 -12.47 9.49
N GLN A 6 14.18 -13.11 8.45
CA GLN A 6 13.40 -12.43 7.41
C GLN A 6 12.00 -12.16 7.94
N LYS A 7 11.55 -10.91 7.85
CA LYS A 7 10.15 -10.57 8.09
C LYS A 7 9.45 -10.48 6.74
N LEU A 8 8.29 -11.13 6.65
CA LEU A 8 7.45 -11.16 5.46
C LEU A 8 6.15 -10.44 5.79
N ALA A 9 5.71 -9.57 4.90
CA ALA A 9 4.39 -8.95 4.94
C ALA A 9 3.86 -8.87 3.51
N GLY A 10 2.55 -9.06 3.33
CA GLY A 10 1.97 -9.15 2.00
C GLY A 10 0.47 -8.96 2.02
N THR A 11 -0.10 -8.90 0.83
CA THR A 11 -1.54 -8.80 0.58
C THR A 11 -1.94 -9.85 -0.44
N ASP A 12 -3.20 -10.28 -0.40
CA ASP A 12 -3.80 -11.18 -1.37
C ASP A 12 -5.22 -10.66 -1.71
N GLU A 13 -5.87 -11.31 -2.66
CA GLU A 13 -7.25 -11.02 -3.11
C GLU A 13 -7.47 -9.60 -3.68
N ALA A 14 -6.41 -8.98 -4.20
CA ALA A 14 -6.48 -7.72 -4.95
C ALA A 14 -7.12 -7.96 -6.33
N THR A 15 -8.45 -7.92 -6.37
CA THR A 15 -9.20 -7.94 -7.63
C THR A 15 -9.20 -6.54 -8.25
N THR A 16 -10.08 -5.66 -7.82
CA THR A 16 -10.11 -4.23 -8.21
C THR A 16 -9.31 -3.33 -7.27
N CYS A 17 -9.02 -3.83 -6.07
CA CYS A 17 -8.17 -3.17 -5.10
C CYS A 17 -6.72 -3.05 -5.58
N VAL A 18 -5.98 -2.11 -4.98
CA VAL A 18 -4.55 -1.88 -5.27
C VAL A 18 -3.76 -2.02 -3.99
N GLY A 19 -2.79 -2.93 -4.00
CA GLY A 19 -1.77 -2.96 -2.98
C GLY A 19 -0.67 -1.95 -3.27
N ILE A 20 -0.29 -1.20 -2.25
CA ILE A 20 0.80 -0.22 -2.28
C ILE A 20 1.86 -0.58 -1.26
N VAL A 21 3.11 -0.50 -1.67
CA VAL A 21 4.28 -0.59 -0.81
C VAL A 21 5.03 0.72 -0.88
N ILE A 22 5.31 1.33 0.26
CA ILE A 22 6.19 2.50 0.36
C ILE A 22 7.38 2.12 1.24
N ARG A 23 8.59 2.29 0.71
CA ARG A 23 9.83 2.02 1.42
C ARG A 23 10.68 3.27 1.47
N ASN A 24 11.03 3.70 2.68
CA ASN A 24 12.06 4.72 2.87
C ASN A 24 13.43 4.04 2.62
N GLN A 25 14.15 4.50 1.60
CA GLN A 25 15.40 3.88 1.17
C GLN A 25 16.51 4.03 2.22
N ASP A 26 16.50 5.14 2.97
CA ASP A 26 17.54 5.49 3.94
C ASP A 26 17.41 4.67 5.23
N SER A 27 16.19 4.60 5.78
CA SER A 27 15.91 3.86 7.02
C SER A 27 15.61 2.37 6.78
N GLY A 28 15.24 2.00 5.55
CA GLY A 28 14.77 0.66 5.20
C GLY A 28 13.37 0.33 5.73
N MET A 29 12.71 1.26 6.43
CA MET A 29 11.34 1.06 6.90
C MET A 29 10.40 0.92 5.69
N THR A 30 9.49 -0.03 5.80
CA THR A 30 8.55 -0.38 4.72
C THR A 30 7.14 -0.43 5.30
N SER A 31 6.22 0.26 4.65
CA SER A 31 4.79 0.20 4.92
C SER A 31 4.07 -0.41 3.73
N ILE A 32 3.05 -1.22 4.02
CA ILE A 32 2.24 -1.92 3.02
C ILE A 32 0.78 -1.62 3.33
N ALA A 33 0.00 -1.29 2.31
CA ALA A 33 -1.45 -1.16 2.42
C ALA A 33 -2.15 -1.84 1.26
N HIS A 34 -3.37 -2.30 1.52
CA HIS A 34 -4.31 -2.79 0.51
C HIS A 34 -5.46 -1.77 0.47
N LEU A 35 -5.58 -1.02 -0.63
CA LEU A 35 -6.57 0.04 -0.79
C LEU A 35 -7.69 -0.46 -1.69
N ASP A 36 -8.94 -0.27 -1.24
CA ASP A 36 -10.16 -0.76 -1.90
C ASP A 36 -11.04 0.36 -2.46
N SER A 37 -10.81 1.61 -2.04
CA SER A 37 -11.64 2.75 -2.44
C SER A 37 -10.85 4.05 -2.56
N PRO A 38 -11.15 4.91 -3.57
CA PRO A 38 -10.60 6.27 -3.66
C PRO A 38 -10.78 7.10 -2.38
N LYS A 39 -11.88 6.86 -1.63
CA LYS A 39 -12.25 7.62 -0.42
C LYS A 39 -11.27 7.44 0.73
N VAL A 40 -10.54 6.33 0.76
CA VAL A 40 -9.58 6.01 1.85
C VAL A 40 -8.13 6.30 1.47
N VAL A 41 -7.85 6.67 0.22
CA VAL A 41 -6.47 6.88 -0.28
C VAL A 41 -5.75 7.99 0.51
N ASP A 42 -6.40 9.13 0.72
CA ASP A 42 -5.76 10.27 1.39
C ASP A 42 -5.40 9.98 2.85
N SER A 43 -6.33 9.38 3.60
CA SER A 43 -6.08 9.01 4.99
C SER A 43 -5.11 7.84 5.11
N GLY A 44 -5.24 6.82 4.23
CA GLY A 44 -4.36 5.67 4.17
C GLY A 44 -2.90 6.07 3.92
N LEU A 45 -2.64 6.86 2.86
CA LEU A 45 -1.29 7.35 2.57
C LEU A 45 -0.74 8.23 3.69
N THR A 46 -1.59 9.07 4.33
CA THR A 46 -1.16 9.88 5.46
C THR A 46 -0.72 9.02 6.64
N GLN A 47 -1.47 7.97 6.95
CA GLN A 47 -1.12 7.04 8.02
C GLN A 47 0.17 6.28 7.69
N MET A 48 0.32 5.78 6.46
CA MET A 48 1.56 5.12 6.03
C MET A 48 2.78 6.03 6.18
N LEU A 49 2.67 7.28 5.74
CA LEU A 49 3.78 8.23 5.73
C LEU A 49 4.14 8.76 7.12
N SER A 50 3.16 8.86 8.03
CA SER A 50 3.41 9.31 9.41
C SER A 50 4.44 8.48 10.17
N SER A 51 4.66 7.23 9.74
CA SER A 51 5.65 6.31 10.33
C SER A 51 6.90 6.12 9.44
N LEU A 52 6.91 6.64 8.21
CA LEU A 52 7.95 6.39 7.21
C LEU A 52 8.79 7.62 6.85
N ALA A 53 8.13 8.78 6.75
CA ALA A 53 8.75 10.02 6.31
C ALA A 53 9.04 10.90 7.52
N HIS A 54 10.31 11.22 7.73
CA HIS A 54 10.79 12.12 8.76
C HIS A 54 11.26 13.46 8.21
N GLY A 55 11.45 13.57 6.88
CA GLY A 55 11.80 14.81 6.19
C GLY A 55 11.41 14.79 4.71
N GLU A 56 11.40 15.96 4.08
CA GLU A 56 11.04 16.12 2.65
C GLU A 56 12.11 15.54 1.70
N GLU A 57 13.34 15.37 2.18
CA GLU A 57 14.49 14.82 1.43
C GLU A 57 14.54 13.28 1.45
N ASP A 58 13.65 12.62 2.20
CA ASP A 58 13.64 11.16 2.30
C ASP A 58 13.35 10.55 0.92
N ALA A 59 14.19 9.61 0.49
CA ALA A 59 13.98 8.92 -0.77
C ALA A 59 12.96 7.78 -0.59
N LEU A 60 11.73 7.99 -1.05
CA LEU A 60 10.62 7.02 -0.90
C LEU A 60 10.41 6.22 -2.19
N MET A 61 10.68 4.91 -2.14
CA MET A 61 10.33 3.97 -3.20
C MET A 61 8.87 3.53 -3.08
N VAL A 62 8.17 3.51 -4.21
CA VAL A 62 6.76 3.10 -4.30
C VAL A 62 6.59 1.94 -5.26
N HIS A 63 5.85 0.92 -4.84
CA HIS A 63 5.38 -0.17 -5.69
C HIS A 63 3.85 -0.23 -5.65
N LEU A 64 3.23 -0.20 -6.83
CA LEU A 64 1.77 -0.31 -7.02
C LEU A 64 1.46 -1.57 -7.81
N ILE A 65 0.64 -2.46 -7.22
CA ILE A 65 0.31 -3.76 -7.78
C ILE A 65 -1.16 -4.05 -7.50
N GLY A 66 -1.91 -4.50 -8.51
CA GLY A 66 -3.33 -4.82 -8.38
C GLY A 66 -4.19 -3.98 -9.31
N GLY A 67 -5.51 -4.08 -9.19
CA GLY A 67 -6.46 -3.52 -10.15
C GLY A 67 -6.31 -4.13 -11.55
N PHE A 68 -7.33 -3.99 -12.38
CA PHE A 68 -7.29 -4.38 -13.79
C PHE A 68 -8.29 -3.52 -14.57
N GLU A 69 -8.38 -3.67 -15.88
CA GLU A 69 -9.41 -2.98 -16.66
C GLU A 69 -10.78 -3.63 -16.46
N ASP A 70 -11.48 -3.22 -15.41
CA ASP A 70 -12.79 -3.76 -15.00
C ASP A 70 -14.00 -2.99 -15.56
N ALA A 71 -13.75 -1.92 -16.30
CA ALA A 71 -14.78 -1.18 -17.04
C ALA A 71 -15.46 -2.09 -18.09
N SER A 72 -16.80 -2.06 -18.13
CA SER A 72 -17.54 -2.82 -19.12
C SER A 72 -17.48 -2.13 -20.48
N SER A 73 -16.92 -2.80 -21.49
CA SER A 73 -17.02 -2.36 -22.89
C SER A 73 -18.44 -2.62 -23.41
N LYS A 74 -19.44 -1.89 -22.90
CA LYS A 74 -20.78 -1.90 -23.49
C LYS A 74 -20.76 -0.96 -24.68
N GLU A 75 -20.43 -1.48 -25.85
CA GLU A 75 -20.92 -0.91 -27.11
C GLU A 75 -22.43 -1.08 -27.13
N SER A 76 -23.17 -0.10 -26.62
CA SER A 76 -24.60 -0.01 -26.85
C SER A 76 -24.96 1.44 -27.07
N ASP A 77 -25.27 1.76 -28.32
CA ASP A 77 -26.23 2.80 -28.70
C ASP A 77 -27.43 2.71 -27.75
N ASP A 78 -27.47 3.51 -26.70
CA ASP A 78 -28.72 3.98 -26.10
C ASP A 78 -28.43 5.06 -25.05
N THR A 79 -28.88 6.26 -25.38
CA THR A 79 -28.93 7.44 -24.52
C THR A 79 -29.73 7.13 -23.25
N SER A 80 -29.02 6.85 -22.16
CA SER A 80 -29.59 6.87 -20.81
C SER A 80 -28.53 7.42 -19.88
N ASP A 81 -28.93 8.43 -19.11
CA ASP A 81 -28.14 9.09 -18.07
C ASP A 81 -27.65 8.03 -17.07
N LYS A 82 -26.47 7.46 -17.31
CA LYS A 82 -25.75 6.64 -16.33
C LYS A 82 -24.77 7.57 -15.64
N ASP A 83 -24.67 7.46 -14.32
CA ASP A 83 -23.65 8.17 -13.56
C ASP A 83 -22.28 7.83 -14.17
N ASP A 84 -21.47 8.87 -14.48
CA ASP A 84 -20.17 8.77 -15.15
C ASP A 84 -19.19 7.76 -14.48
N ASP A 85 -19.45 7.39 -13.22
CA ASP A 85 -18.63 6.50 -12.39
C ASP A 85 -18.74 5.02 -12.80
N ASP A 86 -19.89 4.58 -13.32
CA ASP A 86 -20.11 3.17 -13.71
C ASP A 86 -19.36 2.81 -15.02
N GLU A 87 -19.02 3.79 -15.84
CA GLU A 87 -18.33 3.59 -17.12
C GLU A 87 -16.82 3.36 -16.94
N LEU A 88 -16.25 3.89 -15.85
CA LEU A 88 -14.80 3.85 -15.60
C LEU A 88 -14.34 2.60 -14.81
N GLY A 89 -15.27 1.81 -14.27
CA GLY A 89 -14.97 0.70 -13.37
C GLY A 89 -14.41 1.17 -12.02
N TYR A 90 -14.00 0.22 -11.18
CA TYR A 90 -13.48 0.52 -9.84
C TYR A 90 -11.97 0.77 -9.82
N SER A 91 -11.22 0.08 -10.67
CA SER A 91 -9.75 0.10 -10.60
C SER A 91 -9.17 1.43 -11.10
N LEU A 92 -9.73 2.01 -12.16
CA LEU A 92 -9.21 3.23 -12.76
C LEU A 92 -9.38 4.46 -11.84
N PRO A 93 -10.56 4.72 -11.23
CA PRO A 93 -10.70 5.79 -10.24
C PRO A 93 -9.76 5.61 -9.04
N LEU A 94 -9.58 4.37 -8.56
CA LEU A 94 -8.67 4.07 -7.45
C LEU A 94 -7.21 4.36 -7.81
N CYS A 95 -6.73 3.85 -8.96
CA CYS A 95 -5.37 4.11 -9.43
C CYS A 95 -5.12 5.60 -9.65
N SER A 96 -6.06 6.29 -10.28
CA SER A 96 -5.98 7.73 -10.54
C SER A 96 -5.86 8.52 -9.25
N LYS A 97 -6.71 8.19 -8.26
CA LYS A 97 -6.68 8.84 -6.95
C LYS A 97 -5.37 8.60 -6.21
N ILE A 98 -4.80 7.38 -6.27
CA ILE A 98 -3.48 7.09 -5.68
C ILE A 98 -2.39 7.97 -6.31
N ILE A 99 -2.31 8.02 -7.64
CA ILE A 99 -1.29 8.81 -8.34
C ILE A 99 -1.48 10.30 -8.08
N GLU A 100 -2.71 10.79 -8.09
CA GLU A 100 -3.03 12.18 -7.77
C GLU A 100 -2.60 12.54 -6.34
N THR A 101 -2.94 11.71 -5.36
CA THR A 101 -2.56 11.94 -3.97
C THR A 101 -1.02 11.92 -3.82
N LEU A 102 -0.31 10.96 -4.44
CA LEU A 102 1.17 10.93 -4.42
C LEU A 102 1.78 12.18 -5.07
N LYS A 103 1.22 12.67 -6.18
CA LYS A 103 1.71 13.86 -6.88
C LYS A 103 1.50 15.16 -6.08
N ASN A 104 0.42 15.26 -5.32
CA ASN A 104 0.06 16.47 -4.56
C ASN A 104 0.73 16.56 -3.19
N ARG A 105 1.51 15.54 -2.81
CA ARG A 105 2.30 15.47 -1.58
C ARG A 105 3.62 16.23 -1.73
N ARG A 106 4.28 16.52 -0.61
CA ARG A 106 5.58 17.23 -0.60
C ARG A 106 6.76 16.29 -0.67
N GLU A 107 6.57 15.07 -0.18
CA GLU A 107 7.55 14.01 -0.17
C GLU A 107 7.92 13.59 -1.61
N HIS A 108 9.17 13.21 -1.81
CA HIS A 108 9.66 12.78 -3.12
C HIS A 108 9.49 11.28 -3.33
N PHE A 109 8.57 10.90 -4.21
CA PHE A 109 8.26 9.50 -4.52
C PHE A 109 8.95 9.03 -5.80
N HIS A 110 9.62 7.88 -5.72
CA HIS A 110 10.14 7.14 -6.87
C HIS A 110 9.27 5.90 -7.12
N ILE A 111 8.52 5.91 -8.23
CA ILE A 111 7.71 4.76 -8.63
C ILE A 111 8.65 3.71 -9.25
N GLU A 112 8.93 2.66 -8.49
CA GLU A 112 9.80 1.56 -8.92
C GLU A 112 9.00 0.47 -9.64
N THR A 113 7.77 0.21 -9.20
CA THR A 113 6.91 -0.82 -9.82
C THR A 113 5.51 -0.26 -10.02
N LEU A 114 5.03 -0.37 -11.25
CA LEU A 114 3.68 0.02 -11.64
C LEU A 114 3.05 -1.14 -12.44
N CYS A 115 2.43 -2.07 -11.73
CA CYS A 115 1.71 -3.21 -12.31
C CYS A 115 0.23 -3.10 -11.96
N VAL A 116 -0.44 -2.15 -12.62
CA VAL A 116 -1.86 -1.84 -12.44
C VAL A 116 -2.57 -1.73 -13.79
N LEU A 117 -3.90 -1.81 -13.78
CA LEU A 117 -4.75 -1.65 -14.98
C LEU A 117 -4.26 -2.54 -16.14
N TRP A 118 -3.98 -1.97 -17.31
CA TRP A 118 -3.49 -2.69 -18.49
C TRP A 118 -2.30 -3.62 -18.18
N HIS A 119 -1.36 -3.18 -17.33
CA HIS A 119 -0.18 -3.99 -16.97
C HIS A 119 -0.52 -5.20 -16.09
N ASN A 120 -1.69 -5.21 -15.46
CA ASN A 120 -2.19 -6.31 -14.66
C ASN A 120 -3.44 -6.97 -15.27
N THR A 121 -3.79 -6.64 -16.52
CA THR A 121 -5.01 -7.16 -17.17
C THR A 121 -4.69 -8.35 -18.08
N LYS A 122 -5.46 -9.41 -17.94
CA LYS A 122 -5.57 -10.49 -18.93
C LYS A 122 -7.01 -10.64 -19.36
N ARG A 123 -7.23 -11.03 -20.62
CA ARG A 123 -8.56 -11.30 -21.17
C ARG A 123 -8.70 -12.76 -21.56
N ASP A 124 -9.88 -13.33 -21.35
CA ASP A 124 -10.20 -14.70 -21.76
C ASP A 124 -10.66 -14.75 -23.22
N SER A 125 -11.00 -15.95 -23.70
CA SER A 125 -11.54 -16.16 -25.05
C SER A 125 -12.88 -15.45 -25.29
N PHE A 126 -13.58 -15.05 -24.23
CA PHE A 126 -14.85 -14.33 -24.29
C PHE A 126 -14.67 -12.81 -24.17
N GLY A 127 -13.44 -12.33 -23.98
CA GLY A 127 -13.12 -10.91 -23.82
C GLY A 127 -13.25 -10.39 -22.38
N ASN A 128 -13.60 -11.25 -21.41
CA ASN A 128 -13.72 -10.85 -20.01
C ASN A 128 -12.33 -10.55 -19.44
N ALA A 129 -12.20 -9.40 -18.79
CA ALA A 129 -10.96 -8.98 -18.15
C ALA A 129 -10.84 -9.57 -16.73
N PHE A 130 -9.62 -9.91 -16.33
CA PHE A 130 -9.27 -10.38 -15.00
C PHE A 130 -7.82 -10.02 -14.63
N PRO A 131 -7.50 -9.89 -13.34
CA PRO A 131 -6.15 -9.54 -12.90
C PRO A 131 -5.16 -10.70 -13.13
N VAL A 132 -3.93 -10.36 -13.53
CA VAL A 132 -2.81 -11.32 -13.65
C VAL A 132 -2.21 -11.63 -12.27
N ILE A 133 -2.04 -10.58 -11.46
CA ILE A 133 -1.50 -10.63 -10.10
C ILE A 133 -2.62 -10.21 -9.13
N GLY A 134 -3.02 -11.13 -8.26
CA GLY A 134 -3.99 -10.90 -7.19
C GLY A 134 -3.38 -10.67 -5.80
N GLY A 135 -2.06 -10.84 -5.65
CA GLY A 135 -1.40 -10.71 -4.36
C GLY A 135 0.12 -10.64 -4.49
N PHE A 136 0.78 -10.12 -3.46
CA PHE A 136 2.24 -10.05 -3.40
C PHE A 136 2.75 -10.15 -1.95
N VAL A 137 4.01 -10.55 -1.81
CA VAL A 137 4.73 -10.57 -0.54
C VAL A 137 6.01 -9.74 -0.67
N VAL A 138 6.27 -8.92 0.33
CA VAL A 138 7.49 -8.12 0.46
C VAL A 138 8.38 -8.74 1.52
N ILE A 139 9.65 -8.93 1.16
CA ILE A 139 10.69 -9.39 2.08
C ILE A 139 11.33 -8.16 2.72
N MET A 140 11.16 -8.03 4.04
CA MET A 140 11.77 -6.97 4.84
C MET A 140 13.05 -7.50 5.47
N ILE A 141 14.18 -6.94 5.05
CA ILE A 141 15.48 -7.19 5.68
C ILE A 141 15.65 -6.27 6.88
N VAL A 142 15.47 -6.82 8.09
CA VAL A 142 15.86 -6.11 9.31
C VAL A 142 17.32 -6.44 9.60
N SER A 143 18.21 -5.48 9.34
CA SER A 143 19.57 -5.57 9.87
C SER A 143 19.49 -5.34 11.38
N CYS A 144 19.50 -6.41 12.18
CA CYS A 144 19.74 -6.30 13.61
C CYS A 144 21.17 -5.82 13.85
N PHE A 145 21.39 -4.50 13.84
CA PHE A 145 22.55 -3.92 14.52
C PHE A 145 22.28 -4.00 16.03
N GLY A 146 23.24 -4.55 16.76
CA GLY A 146 23.06 -5.07 18.11
C GLY A 146 22.44 -4.11 19.14
N GLY A 147 21.49 -4.64 19.88
CA GLY A 147 21.43 -4.59 21.35
C GLY A 147 21.30 -3.22 22.03
N HIS A 148 20.12 -2.63 22.00
CA HIS A 148 19.62 -1.93 23.19
C HIS A 148 18.42 -2.70 23.73
N THR A 149 18.59 -3.29 24.92
CA THR A 149 17.49 -3.87 25.68
C THR A 149 16.49 -2.78 25.99
N PHE A 150 15.32 -2.83 25.37
CA PHE A 150 14.16 -2.08 25.84
C PHE A 150 13.72 -2.77 27.12
N GLY A 151 14.00 -2.15 28.27
CA GLY A 151 13.52 -2.65 29.56
C GLY A 151 12.00 -2.52 29.60
N ASP A 152 11.32 -3.66 29.81
CA ASP A 152 9.92 -3.67 30.19
C ASP A 152 9.74 -2.76 31.42
N ALA A 153 9.00 -1.67 31.23
CA ALA A 153 8.56 -0.83 32.32
C ALA A 153 7.35 -1.48 32.99
N ASP A 154 7.59 -2.53 33.77
CA ASP A 154 6.71 -2.89 34.88
C ASP A 154 7.54 -3.43 36.05
N GLU A 155 7.05 -3.18 37.26
CA GLU A 155 7.58 -3.61 38.55
C GLU A 155 8.59 -2.68 39.24
N ARG A 156 8.08 -1.55 39.77
CA ARG A 156 8.50 -1.03 41.09
C ARG A 156 7.49 -0.07 41.73
N ARG A 157 6.38 -0.63 42.23
CA ARG A 157 5.66 -0.08 43.40
C ARG A 157 5.52 -1.16 44.46
N LYS A 158 6.55 -1.31 45.32
CA LYS A 158 6.43 -2.03 46.60
C LYS A 158 5.90 -1.06 47.68
N PRO A 159 5.08 -1.54 48.64
CA PRO A 159 4.39 -0.70 49.62
C PRO A 159 5.35 -0.16 50.70
N ARG A 160 5.17 1.11 51.09
CA ARG A 160 5.80 1.69 52.28
C ARG A 160 5.01 1.27 53.52
N LEU A 161 5.61 0.41 54.33
CA LEU A 161 5.23 0.16 55.71
C LEU A 161 5.62 1.39 56.54
N TYR A 162 4.66 2.07 57.16
CA TYR A 162 4.95 3.04 58.23
C TYR A 162 4.72 2.36 59.58
N LYS A 163 5.78 2.30 60.40
CA LYS A 163 5.73 2.07 61.84
C LYS A 163 6.48 3.22 62.50
N THR A 164 5.76 4.02 63.28
CA THR A 164 6.14 4.61 64.57
C THR A 164 4.84 4.98 65.25
#